data_AF-A0A357Z183-F1
#
_entry.id   AF-A0A357Z183-F1
#
_cell.length_a   1.000
_cell.length_b   1.000
_cell.length_c   1.000
_cell.angle_alpha   90.00
_cell.angle_beta   90.00
_cell.angle_gamma   90.00
#
_symmetry.space_group_name_H-M   'P 1'
#
loop_
_entity.id
_entity.type
_entity.pdbx_description
1 polymer ?
#
loop_
_entity_poly.entity_id
_entity_poly.type
_entity_poly.pdbx_seq_one_letter_code
_entity_poly.pdbx_strand_id
1 'polypeptide(L)'
;LEYARKYEASGYNGLTGFLRFLERMQKSRGDLSAASALSESANVVRVMSIHRAKGLEFPVCILAGCSRRFNRDSPDVLLHPELGLGIRLRGANGVRYDTMPREAVALELERDEMSEELRVLYVAMTRAKEKLILVTALRDAEKTLARLAPRLTGEARIQPYAVRSAASISDWLLLCALRHPDGRPLRALAGAPESVVLPARQRWEIHLVRQKEQEELPAREEAPAAEPDGGLMKKIAA
;
A
#
# COMPACT_ATOMS: atom_id res chain seq x y z
N LEU A 1 -11.46 -26.46 10.91
CA LEU A 1 -11.75 -26.99 12.27
C LEU A 1 -11.82 -25.89 13.32
N GLU A 2 -10.87 -24.95 13.38
CA GLU A 2 -10.90 -23.86 14.36
C GLU A 2 -12.15 -22.95 14.26
N TYR A 3 -12.57 -22.60 13.04
CA TYR A 3 -13.81 -21.83 12.81
C TYR A 3 -15.07 -22.56 13.27
N ALA A 4 -15.12 -23.88 13.11
CA ALA A 4 -16.24 -24.71 13.60
C ALA A 4 -16.26 -24.74 15.14
N ARG A 5 -15.10 -24.92 15.79
CA ARG A 5 -14.98 -24.85 17.25
C ARG A 5 -15.37 -23.48 17.80
N LYS A 6 -14.95 -22.38 17.16
CA LYS A 6 -15.34 -21.01 17.55
C LYS A 6 -16.84 -20.77 17.37
N TYR A 7 -17.44 -21.32 16.32
CA TYR A 7 -18.87 -21.22 16.05
C TYR A 7 -19.71 -21.96 17.12
N GLU A 8 -19.34 -23.19 17.45
CA GLU A 8 -19.97 -23.98 18.52
C GLU A 8 -19.77 -23.33 19.89
N ALA A 9 -18.56 -22.84 20.19
CA ALA A 9 -18.25 -22.13 21.44
C ALA A 9 -19.05 -20.82 21.61
N SER A 10 -19.53 -20.23 20.51
CA SER A 10 -20.38 -19.03 20.53
C SER A 10 -21.87 -19.36 20.77
N GLY A 11 -22.20 -20.62 21.05
CA GLY A 11 -23.56 -21.07 21.37
C GLY A 11 -24.42 -21.45 20.16
N TYR A 12 -23.84 -21.50 18.95
CA TYR A 12 -24.55 -21.90 17.74
C TYR A 12 -24.32 -23.37 17.42
N ASN A 13 -25.41 -24.12 17.21
CA ASN A 13 -25.34 -25.55 16.90
C ASN A 13 -25.98 -25.84 15.54
N GLY A 14 -25.44 -26.84 14.82
CA GLY A 14 -26.03 -27.39 13.61
C GLY A 14 -25.32 -26.99 12.31
N LEU A 15 -25.14 -27.98 11.43
CA LEU A 15 -24.42 -27.87 10.17
C LEU A 15 -25.00 -26.79 9.24
N THR A 16 -26.33 -26.74 9.11
CA THR A 16 -27.01 -25.77 8.23
C THR A 16 -26.79 -24.32 8.67
N GLY A 17 -26.75 -24.09 9.99
CA GLY A 17 -26.45 -22.77 10.57
C GLY A 17 -25.01 -22.35 10.30
N PHE A 18 -24.08 -23.30 10.48
CA PHE A 18 -22.65 -23.09 10.21
C PHE A 18 -22.39 -22.78 8.73
N LEU A 19 -23.05 -23.48 7.80
CA LEU A 19 -22.93 -23.21 6.36
C LEU A 19 -23.43 -21.80 6.00
N ARG A 20 -24.59 -21.37 6.53
CA ARG A 20 -25.09 -19.99 6.32
C ARG A 20 -24.15 -18.94 6.92
N PHE A 21 -23.51 -19.25 8.05
CA PHE A 21 -22.51 -18.38 8.66
C PHE A 21 -21.27 -18.23 7.79
N LEU A 22 -20.75 -19.32 7.24
CA LEU A 22 -19.63 -19.28 6.29
C LEU A 22 -20.00 -18.50 5.02
N GLU A 23 -21.19 -18.71 4.47
CA GLU A 23 -21.66 -18.01 3.28
C GLU A 23 -21.79 -16.49 3.50
N ARG A 24 -22.29 -16.06 4.68
CA ARG A 24 -22.33 -14.64 5.07
C ARG A 24 -20.93 -14.05 5.23
N MET A 25 -20.00 -14.81 5.81
CA MET A 25 -18.61 -14.37 5.99
C MET A 25 -17.91 -14.18 4.64
N GLN A 26 -18.11 -15.13 3.72
CA GLN A 26 -17.59 -15.07 2.36
C GLN A 26 -18.21 -13.90 1.56
N LYS A 27 -19.53 -13.67 1.67
CA LYS A 27 -20.23 -12.54 1.03
C LYS A 27 -19.81 -11.17 1.59
N SER A 28 -19.46 -11.09 2.87
CA SER A 28 -19.05 -9.86 3.53
C SER A 28 -17.60 -9.41 3.20
N ARG A 29 -16.89 -10.09 2.27
CA ARG A 29 -15.43 -9.97 2.09
C ARG A 29 -14.67 -10.13 3.42
N GLY A 30 -15.22 -10.89 4.36
CA GLY A 30 -14.49 -11.29 5.55
C GLY A 30 -13.50 -12.35 5.09
N ASP A 31 -12.25 -11.94 4.83
CA ASP A 31 -11.16 -12.87 4.59
C ASP A 31 -11.14 -13.84 5.77
N LEU A 32 -11.56 -15.08 5.51
CA LEU A 32 -11.25 -16.21 6.37
C LEU A 32 -9.72 -16.23 6.41
N SER A 33 -9.14 -15.70 7.49
CA SER A 33 -7.71 -15.70 7.72
C SER A 33 -7.22 -17.12 7.47
N ALA A 34 -6.45 -17.30 6.40
CA ALA A 34 -5.83 -18.57 6.10
C ALA A 34 -5.12 -19.00 7.39
N ALA A 35 -5.47 -20.19 7.89
CA ALA A 35 -4.95 -20.70 9.15
C ALA A 35 -3.43 -20.81 9.03
N SER A 36 -2.72 -19.78 9.47
CA SER A 36 -1.26 -19.74 9.45
C SER A 36 -0.78 -20.47 10.68
N ALA A 37 -0.75 -21.79 10.61
CA ALA A 37 -0.18 -22.68 11.63
C ALA A 37 1.36 -22.73 11.56
N LEU A 38 2.02 -21.66 11.09
CA LEU A 38 3.48 -21.57 11.15
C LEU A 38 3.88 -20.91 12.47
N SER A 39 4.78 -21.55 13.20
CA SER A 39 5.38 -20.99 14.41
C SER A 39 6.18 -19.73 14.07
N GLU A 40 6.32 -18.83 15.06
CA GLU A 40 7.10 -17.59 14.91
C GLU A 40 8.59 -17.85 14.57
N SER A 41 9.07 -19.06 14.87
CA SER A 41 10.41 -19.58 14.60
C SER A 41 10.62 -20.22 13.22
N ALA A 42 9.58 -20.30 12.38
CA ALA A 42 9.72 -20.91 11.07
C ALA A 42 10.62 -20.08 10.15
N ASN A 43 11.52 -20.74 9.40
CA ASN A 43 12.40 -20.10 8.43
C ASN A 43 11.63 -19.74 7.15
N VAL A 44 10.87 -18.64 7.20
CA VAL A 44 10.01 -18.18 6.10
C VAL A 44 10.07 -16.68 5.91
N VAL A 45 9.73 -16.23 4.70
CA VAL A 45 9.46 -14.80 4.44
C VAL A 45 8.08 -14.45 5.00
N ARG A 46 8.05 -13.45 5.89
CA ARG A 46 6.81 -12.98 6.52
C ARG A 46 6.26 -11.79 5.75
N VAL A 47 5.06 -11.94 5.18
CA VAL A 47 4.31 -10.84 4.56
C VAL A 47 3.31 -10.30 5.58
N MET A 48 3.43 -9.01 5.91
CA MET A 48 2.56 -8.35 6.88
C MET A 48 2.36 -6.87 6.51
N SER A 49 1.33 -6.25 7.09
CA SER A 49 1.12 -4.81 6.97
C SER A 49 2.11 -4.03 7.84
N ILE A 50 2.38 -2.78 7.46
CA ILE A 50 3.26 -1.88 8.23
C ILE A 50 2.75 -1.69 9.66
N HIS A 51 1.42 -1.57 9.82
CA HIS A 51 0.77 -1.48 11.13
C HIS A 51 1.09 -2.69 12.03
N ARG A 52 1.04 -3.90 11.47
CA ARG A 52 1.38 -5.13 12.21
C ARG A 52 2.87 -5.25 12.52
N ALA A 53 3.72 -4.60 11.73
CA ALA A 53 5.17 -4.57 11.96
C ALA A 53 5.60 -3.56 13.04
N LYS A 54 4.70 -2.68 13.53
CA LYS A 54 5.04 -1.66 14.54
C LYS A 54 5.56 -2.34 15.81
N GLY A 55 6.74 -1.92 16.28
CA GLY A 55 7.40 -2.50 17.45
C GLY A 55 8.21 -3.78 17.17
N LEU A 56 8.10 -4.35 15.97
CA LEU A 56 8.94 -5.46 15.52
C LEU A 56 10.15 -4.92 14.76
N GLU A 57 11.23 -5.69 14.69
CA GLU A 57 12.41 -5.36 13.93
C GLU A 57 12.91 -6.59 13.16
N PHE A 58 13.42 -6.36 11.95
CA PHE A 58 13.91 -7.43 11.09
C PHE A 58 15.27 -7.06 10.51
N PRO A 59 16.20 -8.02 10.32
CA PRO A 59 17.49 -7.76 9.69
C PRO A 59 17.33 -7.10 8.31
N VAL A 60 16.43 -7.66 7.49
CA VAL A 60 16.11 -7.17 6.15
C VAL A 60 14.61 -6.88 6.06
N CYS A 61 14.25 -5.70 5.58
CA CYS A 61 12.86 -5.34 5.26
C CYS A 61 12.72 -5.00 3.77
N ILE A 62 11.62 -5.47 3.17
CA ILE A 62 11.22 -5.10 1.81
C ILE A 62 9.91 -4.34 1.90
N LEU A 63 9.93 -3.06 1.56
CA LEU A 63 8.73 -2.24 1.43
C LEU A 63 8.24 -2.31 -0.02
N ALA A 64 7.17 -3.07 -0.23
CA ALA A 64 6.50 -3.19 -1.51
C ALA A 64 5.30 -2.21 -1.61
N GLY A 65 4.81 -2.01 -2.83
CA GLY A 65 3.58 -1.25 -3.06
C GLY A 65 3.71 0.27 -2.84
N CYS A 66 4.92 0.82 -2.87
CA CYS A 66 5.14 2.25 -2.67
C CYS A 66 4.41 3.13 -3.69
N SER A 67 4.09 2.62 -4.88
CA SER A 67 3.38 3.34 -5.94
C SER A 67 1.85 3.37 -5.75
N ARG A 68 1.32 2.73 -4.71
CA ARG A 68 -0.11 2.83 -4.38
C ARG A 68 -0.47 4.29 -4.11
N ARG A 69 -1.49 4.79 -4.81
CA ARG A 69 -1.97 6.16 -4.61
C ARG A 69 -2.60 6.30 -3.24
N PHE A 70 -2.36 7.45 -2.61
CA PHE A 70 -3.09 7.84 -1.41
C PHE A 70 -4.57 7.93 -1.74
N ASN A 71 -5.41 7.52 -0.78
CA ASN A 71 -6.84 7.69 -0.92
C ASN A 71 -7.15 9.18 -0.81
N ARG A 72 -7.80 9.75 -1.81
CA ARG A 72 -8.21 11.17 -1.85
C ARG A 72 -9.70 11.32 -2.11
N ASP A 73 -10.47 10.26 -1.93
CA ASP A 73 -11.92 10.30 -2.13
C ASP A 73 -12.56 11.04 -0.95
N SER A 74 -13.09 12.23 -1.23
CA SER A 74 -13.81 13.03 -0.24
C SER A 74 -15.32 12.85 -0.40
N PRO A 75 -16.01 12.25 0.58
CA PRO A 75 -17.47 12.11 0.55
C PRO A 75 -18.18 13.48 0.59
N ASP A 76 -19.47 13.49 0.28
CA ASP A 76 -20.30 14.71 0.26
C ASP A 76 -20.44 15.33 1.67
N VAL A 77 -20.24 14.53 2.72
CA VAL A 77 -20.22 14.96 4.12
C VAL A 77 -18.86 14.60 4.73
N LEU A 78 -18.22 15.59 5.33
CA LEU A 78 -16.94 15.48 6.04
C LEU A 78 -17.13 15.86 7.50
N LEU A 79 -16.40 15.18 8.39
CA LEU A 79 -16.38 15.45 9.81
C LEU A 79 -14.94 15.62 10.27
N HIS A 80 -14.65 16.75 10.90
CA HIS A 80 -13.38 17.01 11.55
C HIS A 80 -13.59 17.19 13.06
N PRO A 81 -12.74 16.61 13.93
CA PRO A 81 -12.92 16.71 15.39
C PRO A 81 -13.02 18.14 15.92
N GLU A 82 -12.26 19.08 15.33
CA GLU A 82 -12.20 20.48 15.78
C GLU A 82 -13.06 21.43 14.92
N LEU A 83 -13.16 21.17 13.62
CA LEU A 83 -13.84 22.08 12.67
C LEU A 83 -15.31 21.70 12.46
N GLY A 84 -15.73 20.54 12.98
CA GLY A 84 -17.10 20.05 12.90
C GLY A 84 -17.46 19.52 11.52
N LEU A 85 -18.62 19.94 11.02
CA LEU A 85 -19.31 19.34 9.89
C LEU A 85 -19.13 20.16 8.60
N GLY A 86 -18.56 19.54 7.56
CA GLY A 86 -18.45 20.09 6.22
C GLY A 86 -19.37 19.37 5.24
N ILE A 87 -20.34 20.06 4.64
CA ILE A 87 -21.33 19.46 3.74
C ILE A 87 -21.25 20.08 2.34
N ARG A 88 -21.34 19.23 1.32
CA ARG A 88 -21.58 19.63 -0.07
C ARG A 88 -23.07 19.80 -0.27
N LEU A 89 -23.47 20.99 -0.71
CA LEU A 89 -24.88 21.29 -0.95
C LEU A 89 -25.24 20.99 -2.40
N ARG A 90 -26.53 20.78 -2.65
CA ARG A 90 -27.09 20.63 -3.98
C ARG A 90 -28.03 21.81 -4.23
N GLY A 91 -27.77 22.57 -5.28
CA GLY A 91 -28.62 23.67 -5.72
C GLY A 91 -29.92 23.17 -6.34
N ALA A 92 -30.89 24.07 -6.51
CA ALA A 92 -32.19 23.76 -7.12
C ALA A 92 -32.08 23.24 -8.57
N ASN A 93 -31.00 23.58 -9.28
CA ASN A 93 -30.65 23.05 -10.60
C ASN A 93 -30.02 21.65 -10.57
N GLY A 94 -29.92 21.01 -9.40
CA GLY A 94 -29.30 19.69 -9.20
C GLY A 94 -27.77 19.70 -9.14
N VAL A 95 -27.13 20.85 -9.35
CA VAL A 95 -25.66 20.99 -9.31
C VAL A 95 -25.18 20.94 -7.87
N ARG A 96 -24.16 20.13 -7.62
CA ARG A 96 -23.49 20.06 -6.32
C ARG A 96 -22.37 21.09 -6.24
N TYR A 97 -22.23 21.75 -5.10
CA TYR A 97 -21.17 22.71 -4.87
C TYR A 97 -20.62 22.59 -3.44
N ASP A 98 -19.32 22.88 -3.32
CA ASP A 98 -18.61 22.81 -2.06
C ASP A 98 -18.92 24.07 -1.25
N THR A 99 -19.22 23.90 0.04
CA THR A 99 -19.40 25.02 0.95
C THR A 99 -18.05 25.43 1.52
N MET A 100 -17.89 26.71 1.86
CA MET A 100 -16.66 27.21 2.50
C MET A 100 -16.24 26.37 3.74
N PRO A 101 -17.15 25.98 4.66
CA PRO A 101 -16.79 25.09 5.76
C PRO A 101 -16.32 23.71 5.29
N ARG A 102 -16.92 23.15 4.23
CA ARG A 102 -16.48 21.86 3.67
C ARG A 102 -15.09 21.95 3.08
N GLU A 103 -14.76 23.02 2.36
CA GLU A 103 -13.42 23.22 1.82
C GLU A 103 -12.38 23.31 2.93
N ALA A 104 -12.64 24.09 3.98
CA ALA A 104 -11.76 24.18 5.14
C ALA A 104 -11.55 22.82 5.82
N VAL A 105 -12.63 22.06 6.05
CA VAL A 105 -12.58 20.71 6.62
C VAL A 105 -11.79 19.75 5.73
N ALA A 106 -12.01 19.79 4.41
CA ALA A 106 -11.32 18.92 3.46
C ALA A 106 -9.80 19.17 3.45
N LEU A 107 -9.39 20.43 3.49
CA LEU A 107 -7.97 20.81 3.52
C LEU A 107 -7.25 20.29 4.78
N GLU A 108 -7.91 20.35 5.94
CA GLU A 108 -7.31 19.87 7.19
C GLU A 108 -7.31 18.33 7.25
N LEU A 109 -8.38 17.67 6.80
CA LEU A 109 -8.40 16.21 6.68
C LEU A 109 -7.31 15.69 5.73
N GLU A 110 -7.13 16.30 4.55
CA GLU A 110 -6.05 15.90 3.63
C GLU A 110 -4.68 16.08 4.30
N ARG A 111 -4.49 17.17 5.06
CA ARG A 111 -3.26 17.43 5.81
C ARG A 111 -2.99 16.37 6.86
N ASP A 112 -4.00 15.97 7.62
CA ASP A 112 -3.88 14.94 8.66
C ASP A 112 -3.61 13.55 8.06
N GLU A 113 -4.32 13.20 6.99
CA GLU A 113 -4.12 11.94 6.26
C GLU A 113 -2.68 11.84 5.70
N MET A 114 -2.18 12.89 5.03
CA MET A 114 -0.79 12.91 4.55
C MET A 114 0.22 12.81 5.69
N SER A 115 -0.07 13.44 6.83
CA SER A 115 0.79 13.36 8.01
C SER A 115 0.84 11.95 8.56
N GLU A 116 -0.29 11.24 8.57
CA GLU A 116 -0.35 9.83 8.97
C GLU A 116 0.38 8.92 7.98
N GLU A 117 0.21 9.12 6.67
CA GLU A 117 0.94 8.37 5.64
C GLU A 117 2.47 8.55 5.77
N LEU A 118 2.95 9.75 6.13
CA LEU A 118 4.35 9.98 6.46
C LEU A 118 4.79 9.22 7.72
N ARG A 119 3.94 9.15 8.76
CA ARG A 119 4.22 8.35 9.97
C ARG A 119 4.27 6.86 9.66
N VAL A 120 3.37 6.36 8.81
CA VAL A 120 3.37 4.98 8.33
C VAL A 120 4.67 4.67 7.58
N LEU A 121 5.08 5.55 6.65
CA LEU A 121 6.36 5.40 5.95
C LEU A 121 7.54 5.39 6.94
N TYR A 122 7.56 6.29 7.92
CA TYR A 122 8.59 6.32 8.96
C TYR A 122 8.65 5.01 9.75
N VAL A 123 7.51 4.46 10.17
CA VAL A 123 7.45 3.16 10.85
C VAL A 123 8.06 2.08 9.95
N ALA A 124 7.67 2.02 8.67
CA ALA A 124 8.20 1.04 7.73
C ALA A 124 9.72 1.13 7.55
N MET A 125 10.25 2.35 7.38
CA MET A 125 11.68 2.58 7.19
C MET A 125 12.52 2.25 8.41
N THR A 126 11.93 2.33 9.62
CA THR A 126 12.62 2.04 10.88
C THR A 126 12.49 0.59 11.35
N ARG A 127 11.84 -0.30 10.58
CA ARG A 127 11.77 -1.73 10.93
C ARG A 127 13.03 -2.51 10.57
N ALA A 128 13.83 -1.99 9.63
CA ALA A 128 15.04 -2.64 9.15
C ALA A 128 16.23 -2.37 10.07
N LYS A 129 16.99 -3.42 10.43
CA LYS A 129 18.26 -3.28 11.17
C LYS A 129 19.47 -3.12 10.26
N GLU A 130 19.52 -3.89 9.17
CA GLU A 130 20.71 -3.99 8.32
C GLU A 130 20.42 -3.54 6.89
N LYS A 131 19.32 -4.00 6.29
CA LYS A 131 18.98 -3.70 4.89
C LYS A 131 17.52 -3.34 4.70
N LEU A 132 17.28 -2.21 4.02
CA LEU A 132 15.96 -1.77 3.59
C LEU A 132 15.91 -1.76 2.06
N ILE A 133 14.94 -2.47 1.49
CA ILE A 133 14.70 -2.51 0.05
C ILE A 133 13.35 -1.85 -0.22
N LEU A 134 13.36 -0.81 -1.06
CA LEU A 134 12.17 -0.05 -1.42
C LEU A 134 11.79 -0.36 -2.86
N VAL A 135 10.58 -0.88 -3.07
CA VAL A 135 10.11 -1.30 -4.38
C VAL A 135 9.00 -0.38 -4.86
N THR A 136 9.21 0.25 -6.01
CA THR A 136 8.20 1.06 -6.69
C THR A 136 7.99 0.56 -8.12
N ALA A 137 6.74 0.66 -8.58
CA ALA A 137 6.36 0.38 -9.95
C ALA A 137 5.79 1.64 -10.59
N LEU A 138 6.42 2.09 -11.68
CA LEU A 138 6.03 3.27 -12.44
C LEU A 138 5.55 2.85 -13.82
N ARG A 139 4.43 3.39 -14.28
CA ARG A 139 3.95 3.17 -15.66
C ARG A 139 4.91 3.78 -16.69
N ASP A 140 5.38 4.98 -16.38
CA ASP A 140 6.34 5.73 -17.18
C ASP A 140 7.25 6.46 -16.19
N ALA A 141 8.49 5.98 -16.09
CA ALA A 141 9.48 6.52 -15.17
C ALA A 141 9.90 7.93 -15.59
N GLU A 142 10.08 8.18 -16.88
CA GLU A 142 10.54 9.47 -17.42
C GLU A 142 9.52 10.56 -17.14
N LYS A 143 8.25 10.32 -17.52
CA LYS A 143 7.16 11.25 -17.25
C LYS A 143 6.96 11.52 -15.77
N THR A 144 7.08 10.48 -14.93
CA THR A 144 6.92 10.63 -13.47
C THR A 144 8.03 11.49 -12.89
N LEU A 145 9.28 11.22 -13.26
CA LEU A 145 10.45 11.95 -12.76
C LEU A 145 10.48 13.39 -13.28
N ALA A 146 10.18 13.62 -14.56
CA ALA A 146 10.09 14.95 -15.15
C ALA A 146 8.98 15.81 -14.52
N ARG A 147 7.91 15.19 -14.01
CA ARG A 147 6.88 15.88 -13.21
C ARG A 147 7.36 16.28 -11.82
N LEU A 148 8.23 15.48 -11.20
CA LEU A 148 8.70 15.68 -9.82
C LEU A 148 9.91 16.63 -9.75
N ALA A 149 10.86 16.52 -10.68
CA ALA A 149 12.12 17.25 -10.66
C ALA A 149 11.96 18.79 -10.56
N PRO A 150 11.04 19.46 -11.28
CA PRO A 150 10.87 20.92 -11.20
C PRO A 150 10.40 21.43 -9.84
N ARG A 151 9.92 20.54 -8.96
CA ARG A 151 9.47 20.89 -7.60
C ARG A 151 10.62 20.96 -6.60
N LEU A 152 11.84 20.59 -7.02
CA LEU A 152 13.01 20.54 -6.16
C LEU A 152 13.83 21.82 -6.28
N THR A 153 14.39 22.25 -5.16
CA THR A 153 15.35 23.37 -5.09
C THR A 153 16.67 22.87 -4.47
N GLY A 154 17.71 23.70 -4.51
CA GLY A 154 18.99 23.42 -3.84
C GLY A 154 18.95 23.56 -2.31
N GLU A 155 17.81 23.93 -1.72
CA GLU A 155 17.68 24.15 -0.27
C GLU A 155 17.71 22.84 0.53
N ALA A 156 18.23 22.85 1.75
CA ALA A 156 18.38 21.64 2.56
C ALA A 156 17.10 20.80 2.75
N ARG A 157 15.90 21.41 2.70
CA ARG A 157 14.62 20.73 2.87
C ARG A 157 13.80 20.74 1.59
N ILE A 158 13.01 19.69 1.38
CA ILE A 158 12.01 19.68 0.31
C ILE A 158 10.87 20.61 0.71
N GLN A 159 10.43 21.46 -0.22
CA GLN A 159 9.36 22.42 0.05
C GLN A 159 8.06 21.71 0.47
N PRO A 160 7.34 22.20 1.50
CA PRO A 160 6.12 21.56 1.99
C PRO A 160 5.07 21.30 0.90
N TYR A 161 4.96 22.22 -0.08
CA TYR A 161 4.07 22.06 -1.22
C TYR A 161 4.45 20.85 -2.11
N ALA A 162 5.74 20.59 -2.33
CA ALA A 162 6.20 19.43 -3.10
C ALA A 162 5.88 18.11 -2.40
N VAL A 163 5.99 18.09 -1.06
CA VAL A 163 5.59 16.94 -0.22
C VAL A 163 4.07 16.73 -0.27
N ARG A 164 3.28 17.81 -0.11
CA ARG A 164 1.80 17.77 -0.12
C ARG A 164 1.22 17.33 -1.46
N SER A 165 1.87 17.71 -2.56
CA SER A 165 1.44 17.40 -3.92
C SER A 165 1.86 16.01 -4.42
N ALA A 166 2.41 15.17 -3.54
CA ALA A 166 2.77 13.79 -3.84
C ALA A 166 1.53 12.89 -3.90
N ALA A 167 1.48 12.00 -4.88
CA ALA A 167 0.35 11.10 -5.07
C ALA A 167 0.50 9.76 -4.34
N SER A 168 1.70 9.42 -3.88
CA SER A 168 2.02 8.13 -3.25
C SER A 168 3.32 8.21 -2.45
N ILE A 169 3.61 7.17 -1.65
CA ILE A 169 4.92 6.99 -1.00
C ILE A 169 6.06 7.02 -2.02
N SER A 170 5.84 6.44 -3.21
CA SER A 170 6.83 6.46 -4.28
C SER A 170 7.21 7.88 -4.69
N ASP A 171 6.25 8.81 -4.76
CA ASP A 171 6.57 10.20 -5.12
C ASP A 171 7.52 10.82 -4.08
N TRP A 172 7.29 10.60 -2.77
CA TRP A 172 8.20 11.05 -1.73
C TRP A 172 9.59 10.43 -1.83
N LEU A 173 9.65 9.10 -2.06
CA LEU A 173 10.92 8.40 -2.21
C LEU A 173 11.70 8.90 -3.44
N LEU A 174 11.01 9.16 -4.56
CA LEU A 174 11.63 9.68 -5.78
C LEU A 174 12.10 11.13 -5.63
N LEU A 175 11.34 11.98 -4.91
CA LEU A 175 11.79 13.33 -4.58
C LEU A 175 13.11 13.28 -3.78
N CYS A 176 13.24 12.35 -2.82
CA CYS A 176 14.50 12.15 -2.10
C CYS A 176 15.60 11.57 -3.00
N ALA A 177 15.27 10.55 -3.81
CA ALA A 177 16.23 9.88 -4.70
C ALA A 177 16.84 10.85 -5.71
N LEU A 178 16.04 11.76 -6.30
CA LEU A 178 16.50 12.78 -7.23
C LEU A 178 17.55 13.71 -6.61
N ARG A 179 17.50 13.94 -5.30
CA ARG A 179 18.46 14.78 -4.56
C ARG A 179 19.66 14.02 -4.01
N HIS A 180 19.63 12.69 -4.03
CA HIS A 180 20.70 11.85 -3.51
C HIS A 180 21.86 11.78 -4.52
N PRO A 181 23.15 11.81 -4.12
CA PRO A 181 24.27 11.69 -5.06
C PRO A 181 24.15 10.49 -6.02
N ASP A 182 23.79 9.32 -5.48
CA ASP A 182 23.59 8.07 -6.26
C ASP A 182 22.34 8.08 -7.16
N GLY A 183 21.46 9.10 -7.02
CA GLY A 183 20.29 9.32 -7.87
C GLY A 183 20.58 9.79 -9.29
N ARG A 184 21.85 9.85 -9.70
CA ARG A 184 22.27 10.36 -11.02
C ARG A 184 21.52 9.69 -12.19
N PRO A 185 21.29 8.36 -12.23
CA PRO A 185 20.51 7.75 -13.31
C PRO A 185 19.08 8.28 -13.40
N LEU A 186 18.45 8.54 -12.25
CA LEU A 186 17.10 9.11 -12.19
C LEU A 186 17.10 10.58 -12.62
N ARG A 187 18.10 11.37 -12.20
CA ARG A 187 18.24 12.78 -12.61
C ARG A 187 18.47 12.91 -14.12
N ALA A 188 19.32 12.06 -14.69
CA ALA A 188 19.57 12.02 -16.14
C ALA A 188 18.28 11.74 -16.91
N LEU A 189 17.45 10.81 -16.45
CA LEU A 189 16.15 10.51 -17.04
C LEU A 189 15.15 11.66 -16.84
N ALA A 190 15.24 12.39 -15.72
CA ALA A 190 14.34 13.49 -15.39
C ALA A 190 14.66 14.82 -16.10
N GLY A 191 15.88 14.96 -16.65
CA GLY A 191 16.42 16.27 -17.02
C GLY A 191 16.64 17.20 -15.81
N ALA A 192 16.85 16.66 -14.61
CA ALA A 192 16.99 17.44 -13.38
C ALA A 192 18.39 18.07 -13.28
N PRO A 193 18.52 19.34 -12.86
CA PRO A 193 19.83 19.97 -12.70
C PRO A 193 20.60 19.40 -11.50
N GLU A 194 21.93 19.34 -11.58
CA GLU A 194 22.76 18.86 -10.46
C GLU A 194 22.71 19.77 -9.23
N SER A 195 22.19 21.00 -9.35
CA SER A 195 22.02 21.95 -8.24
C SER A 195 21.02 21.48 -7.17
N VAL A 196 20.18 20.48 -7.46
CA VAL A 196 19.23 19.91 -6.47
C VAL A 196 19.87 18.86 -5.56
N VAL A 197 21.09 18.42 -5.87
CA VAL A 197 21.79 17.35 -5.18
C VAL A 197 22.32 17.85 -3.84
N LEU A 198 22.11 17.05 -2.80
CA LEU A 198 22.64 17.29 -1.46
C LEU A 198 23.70 16.25 -1.10
N PRO A 199 24.68 16.61 -0.26
CA PRO A 199 25.60 15.62 0.30
C PRO A 199 24.84 14.60 1.14
N ALA A 200 25.14 13.31 0.94
CA ALA A 200 24.55 12.21 1.68
C ALA A 200 25.64 11.37 2.35
N ARG A 201 25.34 10.83 3.53
CA ARG A 201 26.26 9.97 4.28
C ARG A 201 26.18 8.52 3.85
N GLN A 202 24.97 8.05 3.55
CA GLN A 202 24.71 6.66 3.14
C GLN A 202 24.75 6.54 1.62
N ARG A 203 25.18 5.38 1.12
CA ARG A 203 25.08 5.05 -0.31
C ARG A 203 23.76 4.38 -0.61
N TRP A 204 23.18 4.70 -1.75
CA TRP A 204 21.97 4.08 -2.26
C TRP A 204 22.31 3.23 -3.48
N GLU A 205 21.79 2.01 -3.51
CA GLU A 205 21.86 1.15 -4.68
C GLU A 205 20.53 1.29 -5.43
N ILE A 206 20.54 2.01 -6.56
CA ILE A 206 19.33 2.33 -7.32
C ILE A 206 19.32 1.53 -8.62
N HIS A 207 18.38 0.59 -8.70
CA HIS A 207 18.17 -0.24 -9.88
C HIS A 207 16.90 0.19 -10.61
N LEU A 208 17.06 0.67 -11.85
CA LEU A 208 15.93 0.91 -12.75
C LEU A 208 15.75 -0.32 -13.63
N VAL A 209 14.82 -1.20 -13.24
CA VAL A 209 14.46 -2.37 -14.03
C VAL A 209 13.33 -2.00 -14.98
N ARG A 210 13.63 -1.91 -16.27
CA ARG A 210 12.59 -1.84 -17.30
C ARG A 210 12.01 -3.23 -17.49
N GLN A 211 10.70 -3.32 -17.71
CA GLN A 211 10.11 -4.54 -18.21
C GLN A 211 10.82 -4.89 -19.52
N LYS A 212 11.59 -5.97 -19.54
CA LYS A 212 11.98 -6.59 -20.81
C LYS A 212 10.69 -6.99 -21.50
N GLU A 213 10.56 -6.77 -22.80
CA GLU A 213 9.58 -7.51 -23.61
C GLU A 213 9.69 -8.97 -23.15
N GLN A 214 8.63 -9.48 -22.53
CA GLN A 214 8.66 -10.81 -21.94
C GLN A 214 9.06 -11.76 -23.06
N GLU A 215 10.21 -12.43 -22.94
CA GLU A 215 10.28 -13.81 -23.39
C GLU A 215 9.08 -14.48 -22.72
N GLU A 216 8.14 -14.92 -23.55
CA GLU A 216 6.97 -15.67 -23.12
C GLU A 216 7.45 -16.69 -22.09
N LEU A 217 7.11 -16.47 -20.82
CA LEU A 217 7.25 -17.52 -19.83
C LEU A 217 6.47 -18.70 -20.43
N PRO A 218 7.10 -19.88 -20.65
CA PRO A 218 6.39 -21.01 -21.21
C PRO A 218 5.12 -21.16 -20.39
N ALA A 219 3.97 -21.20 -21.09
CA ALA A 219 2.66 -21.30 -20.49
C ALA A 219 2.76 -22.29 -19.34
N ARG A 220 2.45 -21.82 -18.14
CA ARG A 220 2.48 -22.65 -16.92
C ARG A 220 1.67 -23.90 -17.28
N GLU A 221 2.33 -25.05 -17.43
CA GLU A 221 1.62 -26.30 -17.72
C GLU A 221 0.50 -26.38 -16.69
N GLU A 222 -0.73 -26.31 -17.17
CA GLU A 222 -1.89 -26.55 -16.32
C GLU A 222 -1.67 -27.96 -15.78
N ALA A 223 -1.28 -28.04 -14.51
CA ALA A 223 -1.20 -29.33 -13.84
C ALA A 223 -2.57 -29.99 -14.07
N PRO A 224 -2.61 -31.21 -14.63
CA PRO A 224 -3.86 -31.86 -14.95
C PRO A 224 -4.73 -31.86 -13.70
N ALA A 225 -6.01 -31.52 -13.85
CA ALA A 225 -6.96 -31.52 -12.76
C ALA A 225 -6.82 -32.84 -11.99
N ALA A 226 -6.45 -32.77 -10.71
CA ALA A 226 -6.23 -33.96 -9.91
C ALA A 226 -7.50 -34.83 -9.95
N GLU A 227 -7.37 -36.06 -10.47
CA GLU A 227 -8.50 -36.98 -10.53
C GLU A 227 -8.97 -37.29 -9.10
N PRO A 228 -10.29 -37.29 -8.85
CA PRO A 228 -10.82 -37.60 -7.53
C PRO A 228 -10.41 -39.00 -7.10
N ASP A 229 -9.98 -39.14 -5.84
CA ASP A 229 -9.58 -40.42 -5.26
C ASP A 229 -10.72 -41.45 -5.38
N GLY A 230 -10.51 -42.45 -6.25
CA GLY A 230 -11.50 -43.50 -6.52
C GLY A 230 -11.85 -44.35 -5.31
N GLY A 231 -10.98 -44.42 -4.29
CA GLY A 231 -11.27 -45.07 -3.02
C GLY A 231 -12.27 -44.30 -2.18
N LEU A 232 -12.23 -42.95 -2.24
CA LEU A 232 -13.17 -42.09 -1.55
C LEU A 232 -14.55 -42.10 -2.21
N MET A 233 -14.59 -42.11 -3.55
CA MET A 233 -15.84 -42.20 -4.32
C MET A 233 -16.62 -43.48 -4.01
N LYS A 234 -15.93 -44.62 -3.86
CA LYS A 234 -16.58 -45.89 -3.48
C LYS A 234 -17.16 -45.88 -2.07
N LYS A 235 -16.56 -45.13 -1.13
CA LYS A 235 -17.07 -44.97 0.24
C LYS A 235 -18.26 -44.02 0.33
N ILE A 236 -18.40 -43.08 -0.62
CA ILE A 236 -19.55 -42.16 -0.69
C ILE A 236 -20.75 -42.83 -1.39
N ALA A 237 -20.49 -43.80 -2.27
CA ALA A 237 -21.52 -44.54 -2.99
C ALA A 237 -22.07 -45.78 -2.26
N ALA A 238 -21.53 -46.10 -1.07
CA ALA A 238 -21.97 -47.19 -0.20
C ALA A 238 -22.67 -46.63 1.04
#